data_AF-A0AAV1Z864-F1
#
_entry.id   AF-A0AAV1Z864-F1
#
_cell.length_a   1.000
_cell.length_b   1.000
_cell.length_c   1.000
_cell.angle_alpha   90.00
_cell.angle_beta   90.00
_cell.angle_gamma   90.00
#
_symmetry.space_group_name_H-M   'P 1'
#
loop_
_entity.id
_entity.type
_entity.pdbx_description
1 polymer ?
#
loop_
_entity_poly.entity_id
_entity_poly.type
_entity_poly.pdbx_seq_one_letter_code
_entity_poly.pdbx_strand_id
1 'polypeptide(L)'
;MIREAMEHWENMTCIRFVERTTQLWYIRFRGDRNGCWSSMGRNLLPLIGQDLSIGNRCEKRYVVVHEVGHALGLNHEQSRLDRDRHVRVLWRNIALGGRPQFWRGLDNAHGVDYDLTSIMHYHPQAFSSRMFEKNTVVSRNP
;
A
#
# COMPACT_ATOMS: atom_id res chain seq x y z
N MET A 1 -17.68 -4.81 0.59
CA MET A 1 -16.35 -4.17 0.65
C MET A 1 -15.16 -5.14 0.67
N ILE A 2 -14.90 -5.91 1.75
CA ILE A 2 -13.69 -6.77 1.79
C ILE A 2 -13.73 -7.85 0.70
N ARG A 3 -14.89 -8.51 0.53
CA ARG A 3 -15.10 -9.47 -0.57
C ARG A 3 -14.91 -8.83 -1.93
N GLU A 4 -15.50 -7.67 -2.19
CA GLU A 4 -15.30 -6.91 -3.44
C GLU A 4 -13.83 -6.52 -3.72
N ALA A 5 -13.03 -6.28 -2.67
CA ALA A 5 -11.61 -5.99 -2.83
C ALA A 5 -10.82 -7.27 -3.16
N MET A 6 -11.17 -8.41 -2.55
CA MET A 6 -10.62 -9.71 -2.93
C MET A 6 -11.01 -10.07 -4.38
N GLU A 7 -12.28 -9.92 -4.74
CA GLU A 7 -12.80 -10.14 -6.10
C GLU A 7 -12.08 -9.28 -7.15
N HIS A 8 -11.73 -8.04 -6.81
CA HIS A 8 -10.94 -7.18 -7.71
C HIS A 8 -9.61 -7.84 -8.10
N TRP A 9 -8.87 -8.36 -7.12
CA TRP A 9 -7.62 -9.06 -7.36
C TRP A 9 -7.84 -10.40 -8.07
N GLU A 10 -8.90 -11.14 -7.74
CA GLU A 10 -9.22 -12.42 -8.39
C GLU A 10 -9.58 -12.27 -9.87
N ASN A 11 -10.32 -11.21 -10.21
CA ASN A 11 -10.74 -10.94 -11.59
C ASN A 11 -9.59 -10.45 -12.48
N MET A 12 -8.60 -9.78 -11.90
CA MET A 12 -7.51 -9.13 -12.64
C MET A 12 -6.21 -9.94 -12.64
N THR A 13 -6.10 -10.96 -11.79
CA THR A 13 -4.85 -11.72 -11.58
C THR A 13 -5.11 -13.22 -11.41
N CYS A 14 -4.04 -13.99 -11.25
CA CYS A 14 -4.12 -15.41 -10.90
C CYS A 14 -4.35 -15.67 -9.40
N ILE A 15 -4.38 -14.63 -8.55
CA ILE A 15 -4.59 -14.78 -7.11
C ILE A 15 -6.01 -15.28 -6.83
N ARG A 16 -6.14 -16.19 -5.86
CA ARG A 16 -7.44 -16.69 -5.37
C ARG A 16 -7.46 -16.65 -3.85
N PHE A 17 -8.53 -16.08 -3.29
CA PHE A 17 -8.78 -16.06 -1.86
C PHE A 17 -9.68 -17.22 -1.49
N VAL A 18 -9.28 -17.94 -0.45
CA VAL A 18 -10.05 -19.06 0.10
C VAL A 18 -10.31 -18.81 1.57
N GLU A 19 -11.52 -19.12 2.03
CA GLU A 19 -11.81 -19.05 3.45
C GLU A 19 -10.95 -20.08 4.19
N ARG A 20 -10.24 -19.60 5.21
CA ARG A 20 -9.29 -20.41 5.96
C ARG A 20 -10.02 -21.52 6.70
N THR A 21 -9.48 -22.73 6.60
CA THR A 21 -9.84 -23.88 7.44
C THR A 21 -8.70 -24.18 8.41
N THR A 22 -7.64 -24.84 7.93
CA THR A 22 -6.51 -25.31 8.74
C THR A 22 -5.17 -24.68 8.35
N GLN A 23 -5.14 -23.81 7.32
CA GLN A 23 -3.91 -23.21 6.83
C GLN A 23 -3.22 -22.42 7.96
N LEU A 24 -1.92 -22.64 8.14
CA LEU A 24 -1.14 -21.97 9.19
C LEU A 24 -0.94 -20.48 8.88
N TRP A 25 -0.70 -20.17 7.61
CA TRP A 25 -0.54 -18.82 7.10
C TRP A 25 -1.80 -18.38 6.39
N TYR A 26 -2.28 -17.21 6.77
CA TYR A 26 -3.51 -16.61 6.26
C TYR A 26 -3.47 -15.11 6.55
N ILE A 27 -4.34 -14.36 5.88
CA ILE A 27 -4.59 -12.96 6.20
C ILE A 27 -5.81 -12.91 7.11
N ARG A 28 -5.73 -12.16 8.21
CA ARG A 28 -6.85 -11.90 9.11
C ARG A 28 -7.22 -10.42 9.03
N PHE A 29 -8.38 -10.15 8.46
CA PHE A 29 -8.92 -8.79 8.44
C PHE A 29 -9.36 -8.38 9.85
N ARG A 30 -8.92 -7.21 10.31
CA ARG A 30 -9.17 -6.67 11.65
C ARG A 30 -9.81 -5.29 11.56
N GLY A 31 -11.00 -5.14 12.12
CA GLY A 31 -11.67 -3.83 12.26
C GLY A 31 -11.44 -3.16 13.61
N ASP A 32 -10.87 -3.89 14.57
CA ASP A 32 -10.63 -3.49 15.96
C ASP A 32 -9.25 -2.83 16.17
N ARG A 33 -8.56 -2.50 15.08
CA ARG A 33 -7.23 -1.90 15.09
C ARG A 33 -7.30 -0.47 14.52
N ASN A 34 -6.37 0.38 14.98
CA ASN A 34 -6.29 1.75 14.47
C ASN A 34 -5.52 1.79 13.15
N GLY A 35 -6.03 2.59 12.22
CA GLY A 35 -5.41 2.85 10.92
C GLY A 35 -5.64 1.74 9.88
N CYS A 36 -5.13 2.01 8.68
CA CYS A 36 -5.16 1.11 7.53
C CYS A 36 -3.72 0.64 7.31
N TRP A 37 -3.47 -0.67 7.39
CA TRP A 37 -2.14 -1.22 7.18
C TRP A 37 -2.19 -2.73 6.94
N SER A 38 -1.18 -3.23 6.23
CA SER A 38 -0.83 -4.64 6.15
C SER A 38 0.68 -4.83 6.13
N SER A 39 1.14 -6.02 6.55
CA SER A 39 2.50 -6.45 6.27
C SER A 39 2.68 -6.76 4.78
N MET A 40 3.88 -6.52 4.26
CA MET A 40 4.20 -6.83 2.87
C MET A 40 4.44 -8.33 2.68
N GLY A 41 3.71 -8.93 1.74
CA GLY A 41 3.84 -10.34 1.38
C GLY A 41 3.42 -11.29 2.50
N ARG A 42 3.64 -12.58 2.27
CA ARG A 42 3.36 -13.62 3.26
C ARG A 42 4.42 -13.60 4.35
N ASN A 43 4.02 -13.21 5.54
CA ASN A 43 4.88 -13.37 6.70
C ASN A 43 4.98 -14.86 7.07
N LEU A 44 6.19 -15.42 7.00
CA LEU A 44 6.43 -16.83 7.29
C LEU A 44 6.54 -17.11 8.79
N LEU A 45 6.74 -16.08 9.63
CA LEU A 45 6.94 -16.22 11.07
C LEU A 45 6.25 -15.11 11.88
N PRO A 46 5.56 -15.44 12.99
CA PRO A 46 5.25 -16.78 13.49
C PRO A 46 4.24 -17.55 12.60
N LEU A 47 4.05 -18.86 12.83
CA LEU A 47 3.10 -19.73 12.11
C LEU A 47 1.62 -19.45 12.46
N ILE A 48 1.28 -18.18 12.62
CA ILE A 48 -0.06 -17.67 12.85
C ILE A 48 -0.26 -16.56 11.84
N GLY A 49 -1.42 -16.51 11.19
CA GLY A 49 -1.67 -15.57 10.10
C GLY A 49 -1.38 -14.12 10.45
N GLN A 50 -1.17 -13.30 9.42
CA GLN A 50 -0.87 -11.89 9.57
C GLN A 50 -2.16 -11.06 9.64
N ASP A 51 -2.15 -10.05 10.51
CA ASP A 51 -3.25 -9.10 10.58
C ASP A 51 -3.17 -8.09 9.42
N LEU A 52 -4.34 -7.77 8.85
CA LEU A 52 -4.56 -6.66 7.93
C LEU A 52 -5.62 -5.78 8.57
N SER A 53 -5.25 -4.55 8.91
CA SER A 53 -6.12 -3.61 9.62
C SER A 53 -6.95 -2.80 8.63
N ILE A 54 -8.26 -2.92 8.73
CA ILE A 54 -9.25 -2.00 8.14
C ILE A 54 -9.97 -1.32 9.30
N GLY A 55 -9.26 -0.39 9.95
CA GLY A 55 -9.80 0.36 11.07
C GLY A 55 -10.84 1.39 10.68
N ASN A 56 -11.30 2.18 11.66
CA ASN A 56 -12.22 3.28 11.42
C ASN A 56 -11.69 4.24 10.34
N ARG A 57 -12.54 4.60 9.36
CA ARG A 57 -12.25 5.42 8.17
C ARG A 57 -11.46 4.74 7.06
N CYS A 58 -11.07 3.47 7.24
CA CYS A 58 -10.45 2.65 6.20
C CYS A 58 -11.50 1.91 5.35
N GLU A 59 -12.80 2.03 5.67
CA GLU A 59 -13.88 1.28 5.03
C GLU A 59 -14.26 1.81 3.64
N LYS A 60 -13.25 1.99 2.79
CA LYS A 60 -13.40 2.37 1.38
C LYS A 60 -12.78 1.29 0.52
N ARG A 61 -13.46 0.89 -0.56
CA ARG A 61 -13.01 -0.20 -1.44
C ARG A 61 -11.55 -0.05 -1.89
N TYR A 62 -11.15 1.14 -2.34
CA TYR A 62 -9.77 1.39 -2.81
C TYR A 62 -8.72 1.23 -1.70
N VAL A 63 -9.06 1.57 -0.44
CA VAL A 63 -8.16 1.38 0.70
C VAL A 63 -7.97 -0.10 0.96
N VAL A 64 -9.05 -0.88 0.98
CA VAL A 64 -8.94 -2.34 1.19
C VAL A 64 -8.16 -3.01 0.06
N VAL A 65 -8.36 -2.60 -1.20
CA VAL A 65 -7.58 -3.10 -2.34
C VAL A 65 -6.07 -2.82 -2.15
N HIS A 66 -5.72 -1.61 -1.69
CA HIS A 66 -4.34 -1.22 -1.39
C HIS A 66 -3.72 -2.10 -0.29
N GLU A 67 -4.41 -2.28 0.83
CA GLU A 67 -3.90 -3.10 1.94
C GLU A 67 -3.77 -4.58 1.55
N VAL A 68 -4.68 -5.09 0.71
CA VAL A 68 -4.54 -6.44 0.14
C VAL A 68 -3.33 -6.50 -0.79
N GLY A 69 -3.06 -5.46 -1.59
CA GLY A 69 -1.87 -5.35 -2.42
C GLY A 69 -0.58 -5.49 -1.61
N HIS A 70 -0.50 -4.83 -0.45
CA HIS A 70 0.60 -5.04 0.49
C HIS A 70 0.71 -6.51 0.92
N ALA A 71 -0.38 -7.13 1.38
CA ALA A 71 -0.36 -8.54 1.79
C ALA A 71 0.05 -9.51 0.67
N LEU A 72 -0.21 -9.15 -0.59
CA LEU A 72 0.24 -9.89 -1.78
C LEU A 72 1.72 -9.69 -2.13
N GLY A 73 2.39 -8.70 -1.51
CA GLY A 73 3.82 -8.44 -1.69
C GLY A 73 4.16 -7.14 -2.39
N LEU A 74 3.17 -6.29 -2.70
CA LEU A 74 3.43 -5.03 -3.39
C LEU A 74 3.93 -3.96 -2.42
N ASN A 75 5.02 -3.31 -2.79
CA ASN A 75 5.48 -2.11 -2.11
C ASN A 75 4.80 -0.87 -2.68
N HIS A 76 4.98 0.27 -2.00
CA HIS A 76 4.47 1.54 -2.50
C HIS A 76 5.19 1.97 -3.78
N GLU A 77 4.43 2.45 -4.76
CA GLU A 77 4.98 2.90 -6.05
C GLU A 77 6.00 4.05 -5.87
N GLN A 78 5.68 5.03 -5.01
CA GLN A 78 6.57 6.16 -4.72
C GLN A 78 7.82 5.79 -3.90
N SER A 79 8.00 4.51 -3.56
CA SER A 79 9.21 4.00 -2.91
C SER A 79 10.13 3.26 -3.87
N ARG A 80 9.74 3.04 -5.13
CA ARG A 80 10.57 2.35 -6.12
C ARG A 80 11.95 3.01 -6.28
N LEU A 81 12.95 2.19 -6.62
CA LEU A 81 14.32 2.66 -6.85
C LEU A 81 14.41 3.70 -7.98
N ASP A 82 13.59 3.55 -9.03
CA ASP A 82 13.55 4.40 -10.23
C ASP A 82 12.65 5.63 -10.09
N ARG A 83 11.92 5.79 -8.97
CA ARG A 83 10.90 6.83 -8.80
C ARG A 83 11.38 8.24 -9.16
N ASP A 84 12.66 8.55 -8.92
CA ASP A 84 13.19 9.91 -9.04
C ASP A 84 13.30 10.34 -10.52
N ARG A 85 13.10 9.40 -11.46
CA ARG A 85 12.89 9.66 -12.89
C ARG A 85 11.46 10.12 -13.22
N HIS A 86 10.48 9.76 -12.40
CA HIS A 86 9.05 9.96 -12.65
C HIS A 86 8.43 11.04 -11.75
N VAL A 87 8.84 11.09 -10.49
CA VAL A 87 8.33 12.01 -9.48
C VAL A 87 9.46 12.76 -8.76
N ARG A 88 9.09 13.82 -8.07
CA ARG A 88 9.96 14.55 -7.13
C ARG A 88 9.30 14.61 -5.76
N VAL A 89 10.04 14.15 -4.75
CA VAL A 89 9.66 14.29 -3.34
C VAL A 89 10.03 15.68 -2.83
N LEU A 90 9.03 16.41 -2.34
CA LEU A 90 9.18 17.75 -1.77
C LEU A 90 9.46 17.66 -0.26
N TRP A 91 10.69 17.30 0.09
CA TRP A 91 11.11 17.03 1.48
C TRP A 91 10.80 18.12 2.51
N ARG A 92 10.75 19.39 2.08
CA ARG A 92 10.41 20.54 2.95
C ARG A 92 8.91 20.59 3.29
N ASN A 93 8.06 19.94 2.50
CA ASN A 93 6.62 19.89 2.69
C ASN A 93 6.17 18.68 3.53
N ILE A 94 7.07 17.75 3.85
CA ILE A 94 6.76 16.55 4.63
C ILE A 94 6.93 16.85 6.13
N ALA A 95 5.96 16.44 6.95
CA ALA A 95 6.08 16.49 8.41
C ALA A 95 7.29 15.68 8.88
N LEU A 96 8.00 16.12 9.92
CA LEU A 96 9.29 15.50 10.32
C LEU A 96 9.20 13.98 10.51
N GLY A 97 8.16 13.49 11.18
CA GLY A 97 7.92 12.04 11.38
C GLY A 97 7.48 11.28 10.14
N GLY A 98 7.07 11.96 9.06
CA GLY A 98 6.64 11.35 7.81
C GLY A 98 7.75 11.11 6.80
N ARG A 99 8.95 11.68 6.99
CA ARG A 99 10.07 11.54 6.04
C ARG A 99 10.46 10.08 5.74
N PRO A 100 10.51 9.16 6.72
CA PRO A 100 10.84 7.76 6.46
C PRO A 100 9.88 7.07 5.46
N GLN A 101 8.63 7.54 5.35
CA GLN A 101 7.62 7.00 4.43
C GLN A 101 7.93 7.26 2.94
N PHE A 102 8.92 8.12 2.67
CA PHE A 102 9.39 8.44 1.32
C PHE A 102 10.82 7.95 1.08
N TRP A 103 11.38 7.10 1.93
CA TRP A 103 12.64 6.44 1.60
C TRP A 103 12.40 5.42 0.48
N ARG A 104 13.39 5.30 -0.42
CA ARG A 104 13.33 4.31 -1.49
C ARG A 104 13.51 2.92 -0.87
N GLY A 105 12.69 1.98 -1.28
CA GLY A 105 12.87 0.57 -0.99
C GLY A 105 13.99 -0.03 -1.85
N LEU A 106 14.22 -1.33 -1.66
CA LEU A 106 15.07 -2.14 -2.54
C LEU A 106 14.30 -2.73 -3.72
N ASP A 107 12.99 -2.48 -3.75
CA ASP A 107 12.09 -3.04 -4.74
C ASP A 107 12.29 -2.39 -6.11
N ASN A 108 12.30 -3.22 -7.15
CA ASN A 108 12.52 -2.78 -8.52
C ASN A 108 11.20 -2.83 -9.32
N ALA A 109 11.32 -2.47 -10.59
CA ALA A 109 10.20 -2.38 -11.50
C ALA A 109 9.45 -3.70 -11.76
N HIS A 110 10.00 -4.87 -11.42
CA HIS A 110 9.49 -6.19 -11.84
C HIS A 110 9.15 -6.29 -13.35
N GLY A 111 9.84 -5.50 -14.18
CA GLY A 111 9.59 -5.41 -15.63
C GLY A 111 8.39 -4.54 -16.03
N VAL A 112 7.77 -3.81 -15.11
CA VAL A 112 6.67 -2.86 -15.40
C VAL A 112 7.09 -1.40 -15.19
N ASP A 113 6.58 -0.53 -16.04
CA ASP A 113 6.82 0.90 -15.95
C ASP A 113 6.27 1.50 -14.64
N TYR A 114 6.76 2.67 -14.26
CA TYR A 114 6.26 3.41 -13.11
C TYR A 114 4.85 3.94 -13.39
N ASP A 115 3.88 3.61 -12.54
CA ASP A 115 2.49 4.00 -12.72
C ASP A 115 2.04 5.05 -11.68
N LEU A 116 1.87 6.30 -12.12
CA LEU A 116 1.37 7.41 -11.29
C LEU A 116 -0.06 7.18 -10.76
N THR A 117 -0.83 6.29 -11.41
CA THR A 117 -2.20 5.94 -11.06
C THR A 117 -2.31 4.63 -10.29
N SER A 118 -1.17 3.98 -10.01
CA SER A 118 -1.09 2.74 -9.26
C SER A 118 -1.84 2.87 -7.94
N ILE A 119 -2.65 1.86 -7.61
CA ILE A 119 -3.33 1.82 -6.32
C ILE A 119 -2.33 1.86 -5.15
N MET A 120 -1.07 1.48 -5.39
CA MET A 120 0.03 1.50 -4.42
C MET A 120 0.76 2.86 -4.36
N HIS A 121 0.39 3.84 -5.17
CA HIS A 121 1.00 5.17 -5.16
C HIS A 121 0.34 6.07 -4.11
N TYR A 122 1.15 6.77 -3.32
CA TYR A 122 0.64 7.77 -2.38
C TYR A 122 -0.06 8.94 -3.05
N HIS A 123 -1.09 9.44 -2.37
CA HIS A 123 -1.72 10.71 -2.68
C HIS A 123 -0.68 11.85 -2.65
N PRO A 124 -0.77 12.87 -3.53
CA PRO A 124 0.19 13.97 -3.61
C PRO A 124 0.44 14.72 -2.31
N GLN A 125 -0.49 14.66 -1.34
CA GLN A 125 -0.42 15.36 -0.04
C GLN A 125 -0.15 14.41 1.15
N ALA A 126 0.20 13.14 0.91
CA ALA A 126 0.48 12.18 1.97
C ALA A 126 1.58 12.71 2.91
N PHE A 127 1.35 12.64 4.21
CA PHE A 127 2.26 13.12 5.28
C PHE A 127 2.68 14.59 5.16
N SER A 128 1.87 15.43 4.52
CA SER A 128 2.14 16.86 4.41
C SER A 128 2.17 17.54 5.78
N SER A 129 3.12 18.45 5.97
CA SER A 129 3.18 19.34 7.15
C SER A 129 2.05 20.38 7.15
N ARG A 130 1.39 20.58 6.00
CA ARG A 130 0.19 21.41 5.84
C ARG A 130 -0.77 20.72 4.87
N MET A 131 -1.67 19.93 5.44
CA MET A 131 -2.75 19.25 4.69
C MET A 131 -3.54 20.27 3.85
N PHE A 132 -3.96 19.87 2.65
CA PHE A 132 -4.69 20.68 1.67
C PHE A 132 -3.94 21.85 1.02
N GLU A 133 -2.81 22.30 1.58
CA GLU A 133 -2.02 23.40 1.00
C GLU A 133 -0.81 22.91 0.19
N LYS A 134 -0.14 21.85 0.67
CA LYS A 134 1.19 21.48 0.18
C LYS A 134 1.25 20.03 -0.27
N ASN A 135 1.63 19.82 -1.53
CA ASN A 135 2.01 18.51 -2.03
C ASN A 135 3.37 18.09 -1.47
N THR A 136 3.52 16.80 -1.19
CA THR A 136 4.75 16.10 -0.80
C THR A 136 5.36 15.33 -1.97
N VAL A 137 4.57 14.99 -2.99
CA VAL A 137 5.04 14.35 -4.24
C VAL A 137 4.41 15.06 -5.44
N VAL A 138 5.20 15.29 -6.48
CA VAL A 138 4.75 15.84 -7.77
C VAL A 138 5.36 15.04 -8.94
N SER A 139 4.62 14.88 -10.04
CA SER A 139 5.17 14.30 -11.27
C SER A 139 6.22 15.23 -11.89
N ARG A 140 7.20 14.65 -12.60
CA ARG A 140 8.21 15.42 -13.35
C ARG A 140 7.72 15.85 -14.73
N ASN A 141 6.95 15.00 -15.38
CA ASN A 141 6.31 15.27 -16.67
C ASN A 141 4.80 15.09 -16.48
N PRO A 142 4.08 16.17 -16.15
CA PRO A 142 2.63 16.14 -15.97
C PRO A 142 1.90 15.93 -17.30
#